data_AF-A0A4P7H370-F1
#
_entry.id   AF-A0A4P7H370-F1
#
_cell.length_a   1.000
_cell.length_b   1.000
_cell.length_c   1.000
_cell.angle_alpha   90.00
_cell.angle_beta   90.00
_cell.angle_gamma   90.00
#
_symmetry.space_group_name_H-M   'P 1'
#
loop_
_entity.id
_entity.type
_entity.pdbx_description
1 polymer ?
#
loop_
_entity_poly.entity_id
_entity_poly.type
_entity_poly.pdbx_seq_one_letter_code
_entity_poly.pdbx_strand_id
1 'polypeptide(L)'
;MSQLSRRDWATMNLEQVRDQLLDAAAFGKYLPPEQLENAAGKIGEGLRVFRVLTDESELEGDDRPGGARGCRGRSSMRGLRRGEPPAS
;
A
#
# COMPACT_ATOMS: atom_id res chain seq x y z
N MET A 1 0.93 25.08 -20.48
CA MET A 1 1.41 24.19 -19.40
C MET A 1 0.73 22.84 -19.61
N SER A 2 1.48 21.76 -19.78
CA SER A 2 0.91 20.41 -19.83
C SER A 2 0.30 20.08 -18.46
N GLN A 3 -0.94 19.61 -18.45
CA GLN A 3 -1.52 19.05 -17.23
C GLN A 3 -0.72 17.77 -16.92
N LEU A 4 0.03 17.78 -15.81
CA LEU A 4 0.63 16.56 -15.28
C LEU A 4 -0.48 15.54 -15.04
N SER A 5 -0.25 14.28 -15.43
CA SER A 5 -1.20 13.24 -15.07
C SER A 5 -1.29 13.15 -13.55
N ARG A 6 -2.44 12.74 -13.02
CA ARG A 6 -2.63 12.55 -11.56
C ARG A 6 -1.53 11.66 -10.98
N ARG A 7 -1.12 10.62 -11.72
CA ARG A 7 -0.06 9.68 -11.34
C ARG A 7 1.30 10.37 -11.26
N ASP A 8 1.67 11.16 -12.27
CA ASP A 8 2.98 11.82 -12.29
C ASP A 8 3.10 12.87 -11.19
N TRP A 9 2.02 13.61 -10.94
CA TRP A 9 1.95 14.55 -9.81
C TRP A 9 2.12 13.84 -8.46
N ALA A 10 1.45 12.70 -8.26
CA ALA A 10 1.56 11.93 -7.03
C ALA A 10 2.97 11.35 -6.83
N THR A 11 3.59 10.82 -7.89
CA THR A 11 4.99 10.35 -7.87
C THR A 11 5.94 11.46 -7.46
N MET A 12 5.84 12.62 -8.12
CA MET A 12 6.73 13.76 -7.86
C MET A 12 6.64 14.25 -6.40
N ASN A 13 5.44 14.28 -5.82
CA ASN A 13 5.25 14.65 -4.42
C ASN A 13 5.92 13.67 -3.46
N LEU A 14 5.78 12.36 -3.70
CA LEU A 14 6.39 11.34 -2.85
C LEU A 14 7.91 11.35 -2.97
N GLU A 15 8.45 11.52 -4.17
CA GLU A 15 9.89 11.61 -4.41
C GLU A 15 10.49 12.85 -3.72
N GLN A 16 9.84 14.01 -3.85
CA GLN A 16 10.32 15.24 -3.21
C GLN A 16 10.38 15.09 -1.69
N VAL A 17 9.34 14.52 -1.07
CA VAL A 17 9.32 14.33 0.39
C VAL A 17 10.35 13.29 0.82
N ARG A 18 10.49 12.19 0.06
CA ARG A 18 11.52 11.17 0.31
C ARG A 18 12.91 11.82 0.34
N ASP A 19 13.24 12.60 -0.67
CA ASP A 19 14.57 13.19 -0.81
C ASP A 19 14.84 14.21 0.31
N GLN A 20 13.84 15.02 0.67
CA GLN A 20 13.93 15.95 1.80
C GLN A 20 14.18 15.23 3.14
N LEU A 21 13.47 14.14 3.40
CA LEU A 21 13.62 13.37 4.64
C LEU A 21 14.96 12.62 4.68
N LEU A 22 15.40 12.05 3.56
CA LEU A 22 16.71 11.39 3.46
C LEU A 22 17.85 12.38 3.67
N ASP A 23 17.78 13.56 3.07
CA ASP A 23 18.77 14.62 3.24
C ASP A 23 18.82 15.10 4.70
N ALA A 24 17.66 15.26 5.34
CA ALA A 24 17.59 15.61 6.76
C ALA A 24 18.16 14.51 7.67
N ALA A 25 17.84 13.25 7.40
CA ALA A 25 18.33 12.11 8.19
C ALA A 25 19.84 11.88 7.99
N ALA A 26 20.36 12.02 6.77
CA ALA A 26 21.76 11.79 6.45
C ALA A 26 22.70 12.85 7.03
N PHE A 27 22.25 14.12 7.05
CA PHE A 27 23.08 15.25 7.47
C PHE A 27 22.64 15.86 8.81
N GLY A 28 21.67 15.26 9.49
CA GLY A 28 21.13 15.76 10.76
C GLY A 28 20.47 17.14 10.63
N LYS A 29 19.90 17.47 9.46
CA LYS A 29 19.29 18.78 9.24
C LYS A 29 17.98 18.86 10.01
N TYR A 30 17.78 19.97 10.70
CA TYR A 30 16.52 20.25 11.37
C TYR A 30 15.44 20.58 10.32
N LEU A 31 14.35 19.82 10.33
CA LEU A 31 13.13 20.14 9.62
C LEU A 31 12.14 20.80 10.59
N PRO A 32 11.73 22.05 10.36
CA PRO A 32 10.68 22.69 11.15
C PRO A 32 9.37 21.89 11.14
N PRO A 33 8.56 21.97 12.21
CA PRO A 33 7.27 21.28 12.28
C PRO A 33 6.37 21.55 11.07
N GLU A 34 6.29 22.80 10.61
CA GLU A 34 5.50 23.18 9.42
C GLU A 34 5.98 22.45 8.15
N GLN A 35 7.29 22.22 7.98
CA GLN A 35 7.80 21.45 6.85
C GLN A 35 7.42 19.97 6.96
N LEU A 36 7.41 19.42 8.17
CA LEU A 36 6.98 18.05 8.43
C LEU A 36 5.48 17.87 8.19
N GLU A 37 4.65 18.84 8.59
CA GLU A 37 3.22 18.86 8.31
C GLU A 37 2.94 18.93 6.81
N ASN A 38 3.64 19.81 6.09
CA ASN A 38 3.56 19.90 4.64
C ASN A 38 3.99 18.60 3.94
N ALA A 39 5.07 17.96 4.42
CA ALA A 39 5.53 16.67 3.94
C ALA A 39 4.48 15.57 4.18
N ALA A 40 3.87 15.51 5.37
CA ALA A 40 2.82 14.57 5.70
C ALA A 40 1.58 14.74 4.80
N GLY A 41 1.17 15.99 4.52
CA GLY A 41 0.09 16.28 3.60
C GLY A 41 0.36 15.79 2.18
N LYS A 42 1.58 16.02 1.66
CA LYS A 42 2.01 15.53 0.34
C LYS A 42 2.02 14.00 0.26
N ILE A 43 2.48 13.33 1.32
CA ILE A 43 2.46 11.86 1.40
C ILE A 43 1.02 11.36 1.37
N GLY A 44 0.14 11.90 2.21
CA GLY A 44 -1.25 11.48 2.31
C GLY A 44 -1.98 11.60 0.97
N GLU A 45 -1.83 12.74 0.28
CA GLU A 45 -2.50 12.97 -0.99
C GLU A 45 -1.90 12.13 -2.13
N GLY A 46 -0.57 11.97 -2.17
CA GLY A 46 0.09 11.08 -3.13
C GLY A 46 -0.40 9.64 -3.00
N LEU A 47 -0.47 9.11 -1.78
CA LEU A 47 -0.98 7.76 -1.51
C LEU A 47 -2.47 7.61 -1.85
N ARG A 48 -3.28 8.64 -1.60
CA ARG A 48 -4.70 8.65 -1.98
C ARG A 48 -4.88 8.50 -3.49
N VAL A 49 -4.10 9.25 -4.27
CA VAL A 49 -4.13 9.17 -5.73
C VAL A 49 -3.74 7.77 -6.20
N PHE A 50 -2.64 7.21 -5.66
CA PHE A 50 -2.22 5.85 -6.03
C PHE A 50 -3.27 4.79 -5.71
N ARG A 51 -3.96 4.91 -4.57
CA ARG A 51 -5.06 4.02 -4.22
C ARG A 51 -6.18 4.07 -5.25
N VAL A 52 -6.67 5.28 -5.59
CA VAL A 52 -7.73 5.46 -6.59
C VAL A 52 -7.33 4.85 -7.93
N LEU A 53 -6.11 5.13 -8.41
CA LEU A 53 -5.62 4.60 -9.68
C LEU A 53 -5.45 3.08 -9.68
N THR A 54 -5.14 2.49 -8.52
CA THR A 54 -5.04 1.03 -8.37
C THR A 54 -6.43 0.40 -8.38
N ASP A 55 -7.37 0.96 -7.61
CA ASP A 55 -8.76 0.49 -7.56
C ASP A 55 -9.46 0.63 -8.93
N GLU A 56 -9.22 1.72 -9.68
CA GLU A 56 -9.71 1.91 -11.06
C GLU A 56 -9.15 0.84 -12.02
N SER A 57 -7.88 0.44 -11.86
CA SER A 57 -7.26 -0.58 -12.72
C SER A 57 -7.78 -2.00 -12.48
N GLU A 58 -8.34 -2.31 -11.30
CA GLU A 58 -8.96 -3.61 -11.01
C GLU A 58 -10.36 -3.76 -11.63
N LEU A 59 -11.07 -2.66 -11.88
CA LEU A 59 -12.42 -2.66 -12.47
C LEU A 59 -12.43 -2.76 -14.00
N GLU A 60 -11.32 -2.43 -14.66
CA GLU A 60 -11.19 -2.51 -16.13
C GLU A 60 -10.65 -3.87 -16.62
N GLY A 61 -10.58 -4.87 -15.73
CA GLY A 61 -9.98 -6.19 -15.98
C GLY A 61 -10.91 -7.35 -16.37
N ASP A 62 -12.21 -7.11 -16.62
CA ASP A 62 -13.19 -8.18 -16.91
C ASP A 62 -13.90 -7.97 -18.26
N ASP A 63 -13.15 -8.11 -19.35
CA ASP A 63 -13.70 -8.34 -20.70
C ASP A 63 -12.98 -9.55 -21.33
N ARG A 64 -13.04 -10.70 -20.64
CA ARG A 64 -12.69 -12.01 -21.21
C ARG A 64 -13.86 -12.98 -21.07
N PRO A 65 -14.45 -13.48 -22.19
CA PRO A 65 -15.45 -14.50 -22.10
C PRO A 65 -14.78 -15.87 -21.89
N GLY A 66 -15.04 -16.49 -20.73
CA GLY A 66 -14.96 -17.94 -20.55
C GLY A 66 -13.74 -18.49 -19.80
N GLY A 67 -14.02 -19.25 -18.74
CA GLY A 67 -13.06 -20.19 -18.16
C GLY A 67 -13.27 -20.49 -16.68
N ALA A 68 -14.23 -21.37 -16.38
CA ALA A 68 -14.47 -21.92 -15.04
C ALA A 68 -13.17 -22.38 -14.35
N ARG A 69 -12.96 -21.98 -13.09
CA ARG A 69 -12.04 -22.66 -12.17
C ARG A 69 -12.53 -22.56 -10.73
N GLY A 70 -13.15 -23.64 -10.27
CA GLY A 70 -13.17 -23.96 -8.86
C GLY A 70 -11.81 -24.51 -8.40
N CYS A 71 -11.50 -24.36 -7.11
CA CYS A 71 -10.99 -25.43 -6.23
C CYS A 71 -10.80 -24.94 -4.78
N ARG A 72 -11.73 -25.40 -3.93
CA ARG A 72 -11.65 -25.80 -2.51
C ARG A 72 -10.45 -25.37 -1.64
N GLY A 73 -10.76 -24.71 -0.52
CA GLY A 73 -10.03 -24.80 0.75
C GLY A 73 -11.03 -24.84 1.91
N ARG A 74 -11.27 -26.03 2.47
CA ARG A 74 -12.23 -26.31 3.55
C ARG A 74 -11.55 -26.08 4.90
N SER A 75 -11.93 -25.03 5.63
CA SER A 75 -11.52 -24.84 7.02
C SER A 75 -12.26 -25.83 7.93
N SER A 76 -11.54 -26.85 8.42
CA SER A 76 -12.02 -27.72 9.51
C SER A 76 -11.33 -27.31 10.80
N MET A 77 -11.98 -26.47 11.60
CA MET A 77 -11.67 -26.30 13.02
C MET A 77 -12.82 -26.85 13.87
N ARG A 78 -12.56 -27.93 14.62
CA ARG A 78 -13.23 -28.19 15.90
C ARG A 78 -12.54 -29.31 16.67
N GLY A 79 -12.06 -28.97 17.88
CA GLY A 79 -12.22 -29.84 19.05
C GLY A 79 -10.96 -30.45 19.65
N LEU A 80 -10.37 -29.75 20.61
CA LEU A 80 -9.54 -30.29 21.70
C LEU A 80 -10.26 -31.43 22.45
N ARG A 81 -9.51 -32.47 22.89
CA ARG A 81 -9.46 -32.95 24.29
C ARG A 81 -8.48 -34.12 24.50
N ARG A 82 -7.64 -33.97 25.55
CA ARG A 82 -7.03 -34.94 26.51
C ARG A 82 -6.48 -36.25 25.90
N GLY A 83 -5.19 -36.58 25.98
CA GLY A 83 -4.29 -36.51 27.13
C GLY A 83 -4.27 -37.86 27.85
N GLU A 84 -3.41 -38.78 27.42
CA GLU A 84 -2.93 -39.94 28.21
C GLU A 84 -1.51 -40.35 27.74
N PRO A 85 -0.66 -40.89 28.64
CA PRO A 85 0.80 -40.99 28.46
C PRO A 85 1.24 -42.32 27.82
N PRO A 86 2.51 -42.42 27.35
CA PRO A 86 3.01 -43.64 26.70
C PRO A 86 3.31 -44.73 27.73
N ALA A 87 2.88 -45.96 27.44
CA ALA A 87 3.38 -47.17 28.09
C ALA A 87 4.70 -47.60 27.43
N SER A 88 5.67 -47.95 28.27
CA SER A 88 7.00 -48.49 27.93
C SER A 88 6.94 -49.81 27.17
#